data_AF-A0A699QP08-F1
#
_entry.id   AF-A0A699QP08-F1
#
_cell.length_a   1.000
_cell.length_b   1.000
_cell.length_c   1.000
_cell.angle_alpha   90.00
_cell.angle_beta   90.00
_cell.angle_gamma   90.00
#
_symmetry.space_group_name_H-M   'P 1'
#
loop_
_entity.id
_entity.type
_entity.pdbx_description
1 polymer ?
#
loop_
_entity_poly.entity_id
_entity_poly.type
_entity_poly.pdbx_seq_one_letter_code
_entity_poly.pdbx_strand_id
1 'polypeptide(L)'
;MARMLGRPQAELLGRPYFEVMPELTTGRYPALMQQVWDTGQTVVEHELPAHLSYHQPGETGYFSFVYQPLRDEPHGPVTSIACVTIDVTEQVLARQQVQHLNEELAAINEELTVTNEELHETNSRLLRTNADLDSFVYTASHDLKSPISNIEGLLALLPELLPEAVLVDAHVAPVLARMQESIGRFRRTITHLTDVSRLQAEFAQPAETVSLAAVIEDVRQD
;
A
#
# COMPACT_ATOMS: atom_id res chain seq x y z
N MET A 1 -43.95 -10.42 19.47
CA MET A 1 -43.36 -10.56 20.82
C MET A 1 -42.97 -11.99 21.15
N ALA A 2 -43.88 -12.97 21.24
CA ALA A 2 -43.54 -14.37 21.58
C ALA A 2 -42.39 -14.99 20.76
N ARG A 3 -42.39 -14.80 19.42
CA ARG A 3 -41.29 -15.26 18.54
C ARG A 3 -39.96 -14.54 18.81
N MET A 4 -40.01 -13.24 19.09
CA MET A 4 -38.84 -12.42 19.44
C MET A 4 -38.29 -12.78 20.83
N LEU A 5 -39.13 -13.27 21.74
CA LEU A 5 -38.71 -13.67 23.08
C LEU A 5 -38.30 -15.14 23.17
N GLY A 6 -38.39 -15.90 22.06
CA GLY A 6 -38.11 -17.34 22.04
C GLY A 6 -39.01 -18.19 22.93
N ARG A 7 -40.16 -17.66 23.38
CA ARG A 7 -41.05 -18.30 24.37
C ARG A 7 -42.50 -18.32 23.89
N PRO A 8 -43.26 -19.40 24.11
CA PRO A 8 -44.65 -19.48 23.68
C PRO A 8 -45.52 -18.48 24.44
N GLN A 9 -46.52 -17.91 23.76
CA GLN A 9 -47.39 -16.87 24.34
C GLN A 9 -48.08 -17.32 25.63
N ALA A 10 -48.43 -18.60 25.74
CA ALA A 10 -49.06 -19.17 26.93
C ALA A 10 -48.19 -19.10 28.19
N GLU A 11 -46.85 -19.06 28.04
CA GLU A 11 -45.91 -18.91 29.15
C GLU A 11 -45.68 -17.45 29.55
N LEU A 12 -46.14 -16.50 28.73
CA LEU A 12 -45.91 -15.06 28.91
C LEU A 12 -47.12 -14.36 29.53
N LEU A 13 -48.34 -14.78 29.19
CA LEU A 13 -49.56 -14.10 29.63
C LEU A 13 -49.86 -14.36 31.11
N GLY A 14 -50.24 -13.29 31.84
CA GLY A 14 -50.67 -13.36 33.24
C GLY A 14 -49.55 -13.59 34.26
N ARG A 15 -48.29 -13.65 33.83
CA ARG A 15 -47.13 -13.79 34.72
C ARG A 15 -46.36 -12.46 34.84
N PRO A 16 -45.70 -12.19 35.97
CA PRO A 16 -44.86 -11.00 36.12
C PRO A 16 -43.78 -10.92 35.04
N TYR A 17 -43.64 -9.76 34.39
CA TYR A 17 -42.74 -9.55 33.25
C TYR A 17 -41.29 -9.98 33.54
N PHE A 18 -40.76 -9.64 34.70
CA PHE A 18 -39.39 -9.98 35.11
C PHE A 18 -39.20 -11.45 35.53
N GLU A 19 -40.29 -12.18 35.82
CA GLU A 19 -40.20 -13.64 36.04
C GLU A 19 -40.11 -14.40 34.71
N VAL A 20 -40.78 -13.90 33.67
CA VAL A 20 -40.74 -14.51 32.33
C VAL A 20 -39.53 -14.03 31.51
N MET A 21 -38.96 -12.88 31.86
CA MET A 21 -37.75 -12.32 31.27
C MET A 21 -36.71 -12.01 32.36
N PRO A 22 -36.18 -13.02 33.07
CA PRO A 22 -35.19 -12.81 34.13
C PRO A 22 -33.91 -12.15 33.60
N GLU A 23 -33.58 -12.30 32.32
CA GLU A 23 -32.42 -11.69 31.67
C GLU A 23 -32.50 -10.15 31.68
N LEU A 24 -33.72 -9.59 31.73
CA LEU A 24 -33.98 -8.16 31.74
C LEU A 24 -34.12 -7.57 33.15
N THR A 25 -33.94 -8.37 34.21
CA THR A 25 -33.93 -7.90 35.60
C THR A 25 -32.70 -7.07 35.92
N THR A 26 -31.65 -7.19 35.12
CA THR A 26 -30.38 -6.48 35.28
C THR A 26 -30.23 -5.40 34.21
N GLY A 27 -29.40 -4.38 34.50
CA GLY A 27 -29.19 -3.25 33.60
C GLY A 27 -30.27 -2.17 33.70
N ARG A 28 -30.53 -1.46 32.60
CA ARG A 28 -31.39 -0.25 32.59
C ARG A 28 -32.89 -0.54 32.48
N TYR A 29 -33.30 -1.73 32.05
CA TYR A 29 -34.70 -2.04 31.73
C TYR A 29 -35.69 -1.83 32.89
N PRO A 30 -35.42 -2.29 34.14
CA PRO A 30 -36.34 -2.07 35.26
C PRO A 30 -36.48 -0.59 35.63
N ALA A 31 -35.36 0.15 35.62
CA ALA A 31 -35.36 1.58 35.94
C ALA A 31 -36.19 2.39 34.93
N LEU A 32 -36.12 2.04 33.65
CA LEU A 32 -36.87 2.71 32.59
C LEU A 32 -38.38 2.42 32.69
N MET A 33 -38.76 1.18 33.00
CA MET A 33 -40.18 0.85 33.24
C MET A 33 -40.72 1.55 34.50
N GLN A 34 -39.93 1.57 35.58
CA GLN A 34 -40.29 2.29 36.80
C GLN A 34 -40.46 3.79 36.56
N GLN A 35 -39.57 4.40 35.78
CA GLN A 35 -39.68 5.79 35.38
C GLN A 35 -41.00 6.08 34.65
N VAL A 36 -41.38 5.24 33.69
CA VAL A 36 -42.67 5.39 32.97
C VAL A 36 -43.85 5.25 33.92
N TRP A 37 -43.76 4.33 34.89
CA TRP A 37 -44.81 4.12 35.89
C TRP A 37 -44.99 5.34 36.80
N ASP A 38 -43.88 5.90 37.29
CA ASP A 38 -43.88 7.01 38.25
C ASP A 38 -44.19 8.35 37.60
N THR A 39 -43.63 8.60 36.41
CA THR A 39 -43.75 9.89 35.71
C THR A 39 -44.94 9.93 34.75
N GLY A 40 -45.38 8.78 34.26
CA GLY A 40 -46.37 8.69 33.21
C GLY A 40 -45.93 9.32 31.88
N GLN A 41 -44.62 9.47 31.66
CA GLN A 41 -44.02 9.94 30.41
C GLN A 41 -43.54 8.76 29.55
N THR A 42 -43.59 8.92 28.22
CA THR A 42 -43.07 7.90 27.29
C THR A 42 -41.54 7.89 27.34
N VAL A 43 -40.96 6.70 27.38
CA VAL A 43 -39.50 6.50 27.32
C VAL A 43 -39.15 5.79 26.02
N VAL A 44 -38.13 6.31 25.34
CA VAL A 44 -37.59 5.74 24.11
C VAL A 44 -36.11 5.46 24.34
N GLU A 45 -35.67 4.25 24.04
CA GLU A 45 -34.26 3.88 24.02
C GLU A 45 -33.91 3.24 22.68
N HIS A 46 -32.69 3.50 22.23
CA HIS A 46 -32.17 3.05 20.94
C HIS A 46 -30.95 2.17 21.16
N GLU A 47 -30.90 1.07 20.40
CA GLU A 47 -29.71 0.20 20.30
C GLU A 47 -29.15 -0.24 21.65
N LEU A 48 -30.03 -0.52 22.63
CA LEU A 48 -29.58 -0.97 23.95
C LEU A 48 -29.16 -2.44 23.87
N PRO A 49 -27.95 -2.82 24.34
CA PRO A 49 -27.50 -4.20 24.29
C PRO A 49 -28.29 -5.06 25.28
N ALA A 50 -28.62 -6.28 24.86
CA ALA A 50 -29.24 -7.29 25.71
C ALA A 50 -28.77 -8.69 25.30
N HIS A 51 -28.60 -9.56 26.29
CA HIS A 51 -28.36 -10.98 26.07
C HIS A 51 -29.67 -11.73 26.27
N LEU A 52 -30.43 -11.92 25.19
CA LEU A 52 -31.71 -12.62 25.22
C LEU A 52 -31.54 -14.06 24.73
N SER A 53 -32.27 -15.00 25.34
CA SER A 53 -32.15 -16.45 25.10
C SER A 53 -32.48 -16.89 23.67
N TYR A 54 -33.06 -16.02 22.85
CA TYR A 54 -33.34 -16.29 21.44
C TYR A 54 -32.14 -16.05 20.51
N HIS A 55 -31.13 -15.29 20.96
CA HIS A 55 -29.86 -15.15 20.27
C HIS A 55 -28.97 -16.38 20.52
N GLN A 56 -27.92 -16.57 19.70
CA GLN A 56 -26.97 -17.63 20.00
C GLN A 56 -26.35 -17.41 21.38
N PRO A 57 -26.15 -18.48 22.18
CA PRO A 57 -25.55 -18.35 23.50
C PRO A 57 -24.23 -17.57 23.45
N GLY A 58 -24.19 -16.40 24.09
CA GLY A 58 -23.01 -15.53 24.15
C GLY A 58 -23.03 -14.34 23.18
N GLU A 59 -24.00 -14.24 22.27
CA GLU A 59 -24.14 -13.07 21.38
C GLU A 59 -24.91 -11.93 22.06
N THR A 60 -24.53 -10.69 21.75
CA THR A 60 -25.24 -9.48 22.17
C THR A 60 -26.25 -9.10 21.09
N GLY A 61 -27.53 -9.04 21.46
CA GLY A 61 -28.56 -8.41 20.64
C GLY A 61 -28.66 -6.92 20.93
N TYR A 62 -29.09 -6.13 19.96
CA TYR A 62 -29.35 -4.70 20.10
C TYR A 62 -30.83 -4.40 19.87
N PHE A 63 -31.43 -3.68 20.81
CA PHE A 63 -32.87 -3.46 20.83
C PHE A 63 -33.19 -1.99 20.93
N SER A 64 -34.11 -1.53 20.08
CA SER A 64 -34.76 -0.25 20.25
C SER A 64 -36.16 -0.48 20.78
N PHE A 65 -36.57 0.26 21.81
CA PHE A 65 -37.90 0.12 22.37
C PHE A 65 -38.52 1.44 22.78
N VAL A 66 -39.85 1.42 22.78
CA VAL A 66 -40.70 2.51 23.24
C VAL A 66 -41.61 1.97 24.33
N TYR A 67 -41.49 2.53 25.53
CA TYR A 67 -42.41 2.30 26.64
C TYR A 67 -43.41 3.44 26.73
N GLN A 68 -44.68 3.11 26.50
CA GLN A 68 -45.78 4.06 26.53
C GLN A 68 -46.73 3.75 27.69
N PRO A 69 -47.04 4.72 28.56
CA PRO A 69 -47.99 4.52 29.65
C PRO A 69 -49.42 4.49 29.11
N LEU A 70 -50.20 3.53 29.57
CA LEU A 70 -51.62 3.40 29.31
C LEU A 70 -52.42 3.75 30.56
N ARG A 71 -53.59 4.36 30.34
CA ARG A 71 -54.51 4.84 31.38
C ARG A 71 -55.94 4.51 30.96
N ASP A 72 -56.78 4.15 31.91
CA ASP A 72 -58.18 3.81 31.63
C ASP A 72 -59.03 5.06 31.39
N GLU A 73 -58.62 6.20 31.97
CA GLU A 73 -59.26 7.50 31.85
C GLU A 73 -58.22 8.60 31.52
N PRO A 74 -58.62 9.67 30.82
CA PRO A 74 -57.74 10.83 30.59
C PRO A 74 -57.24 11.41 31.92
N HIS A 75 -55.92 11.56 32.05
CA HIS A 75 -55.23 12.03 33.27
C HIS A 75 -55.36 11.13 34.52
N GLY A 76 -55.93 9.92 34.41
CA GLY A 76 -55.93 8.93 35.50
C GLY A 76 -54.54 8.34 35.76
N PRO A 77 -54.34 7.55 36.83
CA PRO A 77 -53.06 6.89 37.11
C PRO A 77 -52.64 5.95 35.96
N VAL A 78 -51.34 5.67 35.83
CA VAL A 78 -50.83 4.68 34.87
C VAL A 78 -51.34 3.29 35.31
N THR A 79 -52.07 2.60 34.43
CA THR A 79 -52.64 1.28 34.70
C THR A 79 -51.79 0.16 34.08
N SER A 80 -51.12 0.45 32.97
CA SER A 80 -50.20 -0.49 32.32
C SER A 80 -49.17 0.24 31.45
N ILE A 81 -48.14 -0.50 31.01
CA ILE A 81 -47.12 0.00 30.08
C ILE A 81 -47.19 -0.84 28.81
N ALA A 82 -47.45 -0.19 27.68
CA ALA A 82 -47.26 -0.77 26.37
C ALA A 82 -45.78 -0.68 25.98
N CYS A 83 -45.21 -1.78 25.48
CA CYS A 83 -43.87 -1.80 24.92
C CYS A 83 -43.93 -2.19 23.45
N VAL A 84 -43.30 -1.38 22.60
CA VAL A 84 -42.91 -1.79 21.25
C VAL A 84 -41.41 -1.98 21.24
N THR A 85 -40.94 -3.17 20.88
CA THR A 85 -39.51 -3.48 20.76
C THR A 85 -39.20 -3.91 19.34
N ILE A 86 -38.11 -3.40 18.79
CA ILE A 86 -37.55 -3.75 17.49
C ILE A 86 -36.14 -4.30 17.74
N ASP A 87 -35.89 -5.50 17.23
CA ASP A 87 -34.55 -6.04 17.12
C ASP A 87 -33.82 -5.32 15.97
N VAL A 88 -32.74 -4.62 16.31
CA VAL A 88 -31.90 -3.85 15.39
C VAL A 88 -30.48 -4.43 15.35
N THR A 89 -30.29 -5.68 15.80
CA THR A 89 -28.98 -6.33 15.90
C THR A 89 -28.24 -6.35 14.56
N GLU A 90 -28.88 -6.82 13.50
CA GLU A 90 -28.28 -6.88 12.15
C GLU A 90 -27.83 -5.49 11.67
N GLN A 91 -28.65 -4.46 11.90
CA GLN A 91 -28.34 -3.09 11.49
C GLN A 91 -27.15 -2.52 12.26
N VAL A 92 -27.10 -2.73 13.59
CA VAL A 92 -26.01 -2.24 14.43
C VAL A 92 -24.70 -2.95 14.07
N LEU A 93 -24.72 -4.28 13.92
CA LEU A 93 -23.56 -5.07 13.55
C LEU A 93 -23.04 -4.70 12.15
N ALA A 94 -23.94 -4.55 11.17
CA ALA A 94 -23.56 -4.10 9.83
C ALA A 94 -22.90 -2.72 9.85
N ARG A 95 -23.45 -1.77 10.64
CA ARG A 95 -22.87 -0.44 10.79
C ARG A 95 -21.50 -0.48 11.46
N GLN A 96 -21.34 -1.28 12.52
CA GLN A 96 -20.06 -1.46 13.19
C GLN A 96 -19.02 -2.09 12.27
N GLN A 97 -19.41 -3.09 11.46
CA GLN A 97 -18.52 -3.72 10.48
C GLN A 97 -18.06 -2.73 9.41
N VAL A 98 -18.97 -1.92 8.87
CA VAL A 98 -18.62 -0.88 7.89
C VAL A 98 -17.68 0.16 8.51
N GLN A 99 -17.95 0.59 9.74
CA GLN A 99 -17.07 1.53 10.43
C GLN A 99 -15.67 0.95 10.61
N HIS A 100 -15.57 -0.29 11.07
CA HIS A 100 -14.30 -0.98 11.26
C HIS A 100 -13.51 -1.13 9.95
N LEU A 101 -14.17 -1.57 8.86
CA LEU A 101 -13.54 -1.69 7.55
C LEU A 101 -13.07 -0.34 7.00
N ASN A 102 -13.81 0.74 7.23
CA ASN A 102 -13.40 2.07 6.81
C ASN A 102 -12.15 2.55 7.56
N GLU A 103 -12.04 2.26 8.85
CA GLU A 103 -10.86 2.57 9.66
C GLU A 103 -9.63 1.78 9.18
N GLU A 104 -9.80 0.48 8.90
CA GLU A 104 -8.73 -0.35 8.33
C GLU A 104 -8.29 0.14 6.95
N LEU A 105 -9.25 0.47 6.07
CA LEU A 105 -8.96 1.03 4.75
C LEU A 105 -8.24 2.39 4.83
N ALA A 106 -8.59 3.23 5.81
CA ALA A 106 -7.90 4.49 6.01
C ALA A 106 -6.44 4.27 6.42
N ALA A 107 -6.19 3.37 7.37
CA ALA A 107 -4.83 3.03 7.81
C ALA A 107 -3.97 2.45 6.68
N ILE A 108 -4.52 1.53 5.88
CA ILE A 108 -3.82 0.94 4.73
C ILE A 108 -3.50 1.99 3.66
N ASN A 109 -4.43 2.92 3.39
CA ASN A 109 -4.18 3.98 2.42
C ASN A 109 -3.07 4.94 2.87
N GLU A 110 -3.00 5.24 4.17
CA GLU A 110 -1.91 6.05 4.74
C GLU A 110 -0.57 5.34 4.59
N GLU A 111 -0.48 4.05 4.94
CA GLU A 111 0.73 3.24 4.75
C GLU A 111 1.15 3.14 3.27
N LEU A 112 0.18 2.95 2.37
CA LEU A 112 0.42 2.90 0.93
C LEU A 112 0.99 4.24 0.42
N THR A 113 0.46 5.36 0.91
CA THR A 113 0.92 6.70 0.53
C THR A 113 2.38 6.89 0.93
N VAL A 114 2.73 6.58 2.19
CA VAL A 114 4.11 6.66 2.69
C VAL A 114 5.05 5.77 1.88
N THR A 115 4.66 4.52 1.64
CA THR A 115 5.50 3.57 0.88
C THR A 115 5.72 4.04 -0.57
N ASN A 116 4.70 4.66 -1.18
CA ASN A 116 4.79 5.17 -2.55
C ASN A 116 5.72 6.40 -2.63
N GLU A 117 5.67 7.28 -1.63
CA GLU A 117 6.61 8.40 -1.49
C GLU A 117 8.06 7.89 -1.34
N GLU A 118 8.30 6.93 -0.44
CA GLU A 118 9.63 6.33 -0.26
C GLU A 118 10.15 5.64 -1.53
N LEU A 119 9.26 4.95 -2.26
CA LEU A 119 9.58 4.33 -3.54
C LEU A 119 9.97 5.38 -4.58
N HIS A 120 9.23 6.49 -4.64
CA HIS A 120 9.50 7.59 -5.55
C HIS A 120 10.84 8.28 -5.26
N GLU A 121 11.14 8.51 -3.98
CA GLU A 121 12.43 9.06 -3.53
C GLU A 121 13.58 8.11 -3.88
N THR A 122 13.42 6.82 -3.60
CA THR A 122 14.45 5.81 -3.90
C THR A 122 14.70 5.70 -5.40
N ASN A 123 13.65 5.69 -6.22
CA ASN A 123 13.76 5.66 -7.67
C ASN A 123 14.49 6.91 -8.19
N SER A 124 14.10 8.10 -7.72
CA SER A 124 14.77 9.35 -8.06
C SER A 124 16.26 9.35 -7.70
N ARG A 125 16.61 8.82 -6.53
CA ARG A 125 18.00 8.65 -6.09
C ARG A 125 18.77 7.68 -6.99
N LEU A 126 18.16 6.57 -7.38
CA LEU A 126 18.76 5.60 -8.29
C LEU A 126 19.02 6.20 -9.67
N LEU A 127 18.05 6.91 -10.23
CA LEU A 127 18.20 7.60 -11.52
C LEU A 127 19.33 8.63 -11.48
N ARG A 128 19.39 9.43 -10.41
CA ARG A 128 20.50 10.38 -10.22
C ARG A 128 21.85 9.67 -10.10
N THR A 129 21.94 8.62 -9.31
CA THR A 129 23.20 7.86 -9.13
C THR A 129 23.66 7.22 -10.43
N ASN A 130 22.74 6.69 -11.24
CA ASN A 130 23.06 6.16 -12.56
C ASN A 130 23.59 7.26 -13.49
N ALA A 131 22.91 8.41 -13.55
CA ALA A 131 23.37 9.55 -14.36
C ALA A 131 24.74 10.08 -13.92
N ASP A 132 24.99 10.14 -12.61
CA ASP A 132 26.28 10.55 -12.04
C ASP A 132 27.39 9.53 -12.41
N LEU A 133 27.08 8.23 -12.38
CA LEU A 133 28.01 7.18 -12.81
C LEU A 133 28.34 7.29 -14.30
N ASP A 134 27.35 7.52 -15.15
CA ASP A 134 27.55 7.68 -16.59
C ASP A 134 28.42 8.89 -16.91
N SER A 135 28.15 10.02 -16.24
CA SER A 135 28.95 11.24 -16.36
C SER A 135 30.40 11.03 -15.91
N PHE A 136 30.59 10.31 -14.79
CA PHE A 136 31.92 9.95 -14.29
C PHE A 136 32.68 9.07 -15.29
N VAL A 137 32.05 8.01 -15.81
CA VAL A 137 32.65 7.09 -16.79
C VAL A 137 33.05 7.82 -18.06
N TYR A 138 32.19 8.70 -18.57
CA TYR A 138 32.45 9.52 -19.75
C TYR A 138 33.66 10.45 -19.55
N THR A 139 33.66 11.21 -18.46
CA THR A 139 34.70 12.19 -18.14
C THR A 139 36.05 11.50 -17.92
N ALA A 140 36.08 10.45 -17.10
CA ALA A 140 37.31 9.68 -16.84
C ALA A 140 37.89 9.07 -18.13
N SER A 141 37.03 8.54 -19.01
CA SER A 141 37.48 7.98 -20.30
C SER A 141 38.10 9.05 -21.20
N HIS A 142 37.46 10.22 -21.29
CA HIS A 142 37.95 11.34 -22.06
C HIS A 142 39.31 11.83 -21.54
N ASP A 143 39.44 12.01 -20.23
CA ASP A 143 40.65 12.52 -19.59
C ASP A 143 41.82 11.54 -19.68
N LEU A 144 41.54 10.23 -19.73
CA LEU A 144 42.55 9.20 -19.93
C LEU A 144 42.96 9.02 -21.41
N LYS A 145 42.14 9.44 -22.36
CA LYS A 145 42.44 9.30 -23.80
C LYS A 145 43.66 10.10 -24.23
N SER A 146 43.79 11.33 -23.72
CA SER A 146 44.91 12.23 -24.01
C SER A 146 46.27 11.67 -23.55
N PRO A 147 46.48 11.33 -22.26
CA PRO A 147 47.76 10.80 -21.80
C PRO A 147 48.12 9.47 -22.46
N ILE A 148 47.14 8.62 -22.79
CA ILE A 148 47.40 7.36 -23.51
C ILE A 148 47.85 7.61 -24.94
N SER A 149 47.20 8.53 -25.66
CA SER A 149 47.60 8.91 -27.02
C SER A 149 49.02 9.49 -27.03
N ASN A 150 49.39 10.24 -25.99
CA ASN A 150 50.75 10.76 -25.83
C ASN A 150 51.77 9.63 -25.58
N ILE A 151 51.49 8.68 -24.69
CA ILE A 151 52.37 7.52 -24.46
C ILE A 151 52.50 6.66 -25.72
N GLU A 152 51.40 6.43 -26.43
CA GLU A 152 51.39 5.69 -27.70
C GLU A 152 52.27 6.39 -28.75
N GLY A 153 52.15 7.71 -28.90
CA GLY A 153 53.00 8.50 -29.78
C GLY A 153 54.49 8.43 -29.39
N LEU A 154 54.81 8.56 -28.11
CA LEU A 154 56.19 8.43 -27.61
C LEU A 154 56.75 7.02 -27.87
N LEU A 155 55.96 5.97 -27.64
CA LEU A 155 56.34 4.59 -27.92
C LEU A 155 56.50 4.29 -29.42
N ALA A 156 55.75 4.99 -30.27
CA ALA A 156 55.86 4.90 -31.73
C ALA A 156 57.12 5.60 -32.27
N LEU A 157 57.63 6.62 -31.56
CA LEU A 157 58.87 7.32 -31.92
C LEU A 157 60.14 6.58 -31.47
N LEU A 158 60.07 5.72 -30.44
CA LEU A 158 61.26 5.00 -29.94
C LEU A 158 62.00 4.19 -31.01
N PRO A 159 61.34 3.45 -31.92
CA PRO A 159 62.00 2.78 -33.04
C PRO A 159 62.70 3.72 -34.03
N GLU A 160 62.27 4.98 -34.14
CA GLU A 160 62.91 5.96 -35.02
C GLU A 160 64.15 6.60 -34.38
N LEU A 161 64.18 6.67 -33.05
CA LEU A 161 65.24 7.35 -32.29
C LEU A 161 66.36 6.41 -31.81
N LEU A 162 66.07 5.11 -31.66
CA LEU A 162 67.02 4.13 -31.15
C LEU A 162 67.86 3.49 -32.27
N PRO A 163 69.15 3.17 -32.02
CA PRO A 163 69.96 2.43 -32.98
C PRO A 163 69.39 1.03 -33.26
N GLU A 164 69.52 0.56 -34.50
CA GLU A 164 68.99 -0.75 -34.93
C GLU A 164 69.49 -1.90 -34.05
N ALA A 165 70.76 -1.84 -33.59
CA ALA A 165 71.34 -2.82 -32.67
C ALA A 165 70.60 -2.94 -31.32
N VAL A 166 69.98 -1.86 -30.84
CA VAL A 166 69.19 -1.84 -29.59
C VAL A 166 67.77 -2.34 -29.85
N LEU A 167 67.22 -2.07 -31.04
CA LEU A 167 65.87 -2.50 -31.41
C LEU A 167 65.75 -4.00 -31.64
N VAL A 168 66.83 -4.65 -32.08
CA VAL A 168 66.90 -6.12 -32.26
C VAL A 168 67.47 -6.85 -31.03
N ASP A 169 67.82 -6.12 -29.98
CA ASP A 169 68.31 -6.73 -28.73
C ASP A 169 67.25 -7.66 -28.14
N ALA A 170 67.68 -8.87 -27.75
CA ALA A 170 66.80 -9.94 -27.30
C ALA A 170 66.03 -9.62 -26.01
N HIS A 171 66.48 -8.64 -25.23
CA HIS A 171 65.80 -8.18 -24.02
C HIS A 171 64.95 -6.93 -24.26
N VAL A 172 65.40 -6.00 -25.10
CA VAL A 172 64.70 -4.73 -25.35
C VAL A 172 63.49 -4.91 -26.27
N ALA A 173 63.64 -5.65 -27.38
CA ALA A 173 62.58 -5.81 -28.39
C ALA A 173 61.27 -6.38 -27.79
N PRO A 174 61.29 -7.43 -26.95
CA PRO A 174 60.07 -7.97 -26.35
C PRO A 174 59.41 -7.00 -25.37
N VAL A 175 60.19 -6.18 -24.66
CA VAL A 175 59.64 -5.20 -23.70
C VAL A 175 58.92 -4.09 -24.45
N LEU A 176 59.52 -3.53 -25.51
CA LEU A 176 58.87 -2.53 -26.36
C LEU A 176 57.58 -3.06 -26.99
N ALA A 177 57.61 -4.29 -27.51
CA ALA A 177 56.42 -4.94 -28.06
C ALA A 177 55.30 -5.09 -27.00
N ARG A 178 55.64 -5.52 -25.77
CA ARG A 178 54.66 -5.64 -24.68
C ARG A 178 54.11 -4.29 -24.21
N MET A 179 54.91 -3.22 -24.25
CA MET A 179 54.44 -1.87 -23.93
C MET A 179 53.45 -1.37 -24.99
N GLN A 180 53.77 -1.55 -26.28
CA GLN A 180 52.88 -1.22 -27.40
C GLN A 180 51.58 -2.04 -27.38
N GLU A 181 51.65 -3.34 -27.06
CA GLU A 181 50.46 -4.18 -26.91
C GLU A 181 49.59 -3.69 -25.74
N SER A 182 50.21 -3.36 -24.60
CA SER A 182 49.50 -2.90 -23.39
C SER A 182 48.81 -1.57 -23.61
N ILE A 183 49.47 -0.58 -24.25
CA ILE A 183 48.85 0.71 -24.56
C ILE A 183 47.72 0.55 -25.57
N GLY A 184 47.90 -0.32 -26.57
CA GLY A 184 46.86 -0.65 -27.55
C GLY A 184 45.65 -1.36 -26.96
N ARG A 185 45.84 -2.18 -25.91
CA ARG A 185 44.73 -2.77 -25.13
C ARG A 185 44.01 -1.71 -24.29
N PHE A 186 44.74 -0.82 -23.60
CA PHE A 186 44.13 0.27 -22.84
C PHE A 186 43.28 1.18 -23.73
N ARG A 187 43.80 1.59 -24.90
CA ARG A 187 43.07 2.41 -25.87
C ARG A 187 41.74 1.77 -26.27
N ARG A 188 41.74 0.47 -26.58
CA ARG A 188 40.53 -0.29 -26.92
C ARG A 188 39.53 -0.31 -25.77
N THR A 189 39.98 -0.61 -24.54
CA THR A 189 39.10 -0.63 -23.36
C THR A 189 38.44 0.73 -23.10
N ILE A 190 39.20 1.82 -23.17
CA ILE A 190 38.65 3.18 -22.96
C ILE A 190 37.66 3.56 -24.05
N THR A 191 37.96 3.19 -25.30
CA THR A 191 37.04 3.41 -26.41
C THR A 191 35.72 2.68 -26.17
N HIS A 192 35.77 1.38 -25.85
CA HIS A 192 34.56 0.61 -25.53
C HIS A 192 33.80 1.18 -24.33
N LEU A 193 34.48 1.64 -23.28
CA LEU A 193 33.85 2.23 -22.11
C LEU A 193 33.07 3.51 -22.47
N THR A 194 33.66 4.34 -23.34
CA THR A 194 33.04 5.56 -23.85
C THR A 194 31.83 5.23 -24.74
N ASP A 195 31.95 4.23 -25.61
CA ASP A 195 30.89 3.81 -26.52
C ASP A 195 29.68 3.26 -25.75
N VAL A 196 29.92 2.44 -24.72
CA VAL A 196 28.85 1.92 -23.85
C VAL A 196 28.11 3.06 -23.15
N SER A 197 28.84 3.99 -22.54
CA SER A 197 28.24 5.17 -21.88
C SER A 197 27.42 6.03 -22.85
N ARG A 198 27.90 6.21 -24.09
CA ARG A 198 27.16 6.94 -25.14
C ARG A 198 25.89 6.21 -25.57
N LEU A 199 25.97 4.89 -25.81
CA LEU A 199 24.82 4.08 -26.22
C LEU A 199 23.74 4.08 -25.14
N GLN A 200 24.11 3.97 -23.86
CA GLN A 200 23.15 4.05 -22.76
C GLN A 200 22.39 5.39 -22.73
N ALA A 201 23.05 6.50 -23.07
CA ALA A 201 22.40 7.81 -23.19
C ALA A 201 21.44 7.90 -24.40
N GLU A 202 21.77 7.27 -25.53
CA GLU A 202 20.89 7.22 -26.72
C GLU A 202 19.66 6.32 -26.50
N PHE A 203 19.81 5.17 -25.84
CA PHE A 203 18.71 4.24 -25.55
C PHE A 203 17.80 4.67 -24.39
N ALA A 204 18.09 5.79 -23.72
CA ALA A 204 17.18 6.39 -22.75
C ALA A 204 15.96 7.09 -23.40
N GLN A 205 15.96 7.26 -24.74
CA GLN A 205 14.83 7.82 -25.46
C GLN A 205 13.67 6.80 -25.56
N PRO A 206 12.41 7.26 -25.44
CA PRO A 206 11.26 6.38 -25.60
C PRO A 206 11.29 5.76 -27.00
N ALA A 207 11.13 4.44 -27.07
CA ALA A 207 11.10 3.72 -28.34
C ALA A 207 9.95 4.25 -29.23
N GLU A 208 10.29 4.68 -30.44
CA GLU A 208 9.31 5.09 -31.44
C GLU A 208 8.77 3.85 -32.17
N THR A 209 7.47 3.84 -32.46
CA THR A 209 6.87 2.74 -33.22
C THR A 209 7.14 2.98 -34.71
N VAL A 210 7.99 2.15 -35.31
CA VAL A 210 8.40 2.28 -36.71
C VAL A 210 7.84 1.12 -37.54
N SER A 211 7.42 1.42 -38.79
CA SER A 211 7.01 0.38 -39.74
C SER A 211 8.24 -0.39 -40.24
N LEU A 212 8.43 -1.61 -39.72
CA LEU A 212 9.55 -2.48 -40.10
C LEU A 212 9.62 -2.72 -41.61
N ALA A 213 8.47 -2.84 -42.27
CA ALA A 213 8.41 -3.03 -43.72
C ALA A 213 8.96 -1.82 -44.50
N ALA A 214 8.72 -0.59 -44.02
CA ALA A 214 9.24 0.62 -44.66
C ALA A 214 10.76 0.75 -44.46
N VAL A 215 11.25 0.46 -43.25
CA VAL A 215 12.70 0.49 -42.94
C VAL A 215 13.48 -0.52 -43.78
N ILE A 216 12.95 -1.72 -43.95
CA ILE A 216 13.59 -2.76 -44.77
C ILE A 216 13.66 -2.34 -46.25
N GLU A 217 12.64 -1.67 -46.76
CA GLU A 217 12.63 -1.23 -48.16
C GLU A 217 13.60 -0.07 -48.41
N ASP A 218 13.70 0.89 -47.48
CA ASP A 218 14.69 1.98 -47.54
C ASP A 218 16.13 1.45 -47.55
N VAL A 219 16.46 0.52 -46.64
CA VAL A 219 17.80 -0.08 -46.56
C VAL A 219 18.16 -0.89 -47.81
N ARG A 220 17.17 -1.37 -48.57
CA ARG A 220 17.40 -2.13 -49.81
C ARG A 220 17.71 -1.23 -51.01
N GLN A 221 17.45 0.07 -50.91
CA GLN A 221 17.71 1.05 -51.97
C GLN A 221 19.04 1.80 -51.81
N ASP A 222 19.68 1.70 -50.64
CA ASP A 222 21.08 2.09 -50.39
C ASP A 222 22.08 0.97 -50.73
#